data_AF-A0A1I4NJN7-F1
#
_entry.id   AF-A0A1I4NJN7-F1
#
_cell.length_a   1.000
_cell.length_b   1.000
_cell.length_c   1.000
_cell.angle_alpha   90.00
_cell.angle_beta   90.00
_cell.angle_gamma   90.00
#
_symmetry.space_group_name_H-M   'P 1'
#
loop_
_entity.id
_entity.type
_entity.pdbx_description
1 polymer ?
#
loop_
_entity_poly.entity_id
_entity_poly.type
_entity_poly.pdbx_seq_one_letter_code
_entity_poly.pdbx_strand_id
1 'polypeptide(L)'
;MHQKMIKTIFILNIVQTVIYLFGFFNRVAEQSGLVPLVYVTRLWGNFYGIIFWSILSMICVIGFTLTLYLLLSKAVDSKKTVGLIISAIGYGSPLLFSFFLIIPATLLILGLIFIKWMILDPEKSVEEYDELHDTHA
;
A
#
# COMPACT_ATOMS: atom_id res chain seq x y z
N MET A 1 -18.46 -4.23 -5.97
CA MET A 1 -17.87 -3.16 -5.12
C MET A 1 -16.42 -3.46 -4.72
N HIS A 2 -16.13 -4.67 -4.24
CA HIS A 2 -14.78 -5.04 -3.77
C HIS A 2 -13.67 -4.94 -4.83
N GLN A 3 -13.95 -5.27 -6.10
CA GLN A 3 -12.98 -5.09 -7.20
C GLN A 3 -12.54 -3.63 -7.40
N LYS A 4 -13.46 -2.65 -7.25
CA LYS A 4 -13.10 -1.22 -7.31
C LYS A 4 -12.21 -0.83 -6.13
N MET A 5 -12.52 -1.32 -4.93
CA MET A 5 -11.72 -1.06 -3.73
C MET A 5 -10.33 -1.69 -3.80
N ILE A 6 -10.22 -2.90 -4.36
CA ILE A 6 -8.94 -3.57 -4.62
C ILE A 6 -8.06 -2.72 -5.52
N LYS A 7 -8.62 -2.20 -6.63
CA LYS A 7 -7.89 -1.27 -7.52
C LYS A 7 -7.47 0.00 -6.79
N THR A 8 -8.33 0.55 -5.93
CA THR A 8 -7.98 1.72 -5.09
C THR A 8 -6.81 1.42 -4.17
N ILE A 9 -6.81 0.27 -3.47
CA ILE A 9 -5.69 -0.13 -2.59
C ILE A 9 -4.42 -0.34 -3.39
N PHE A 10 -4.51 -0.95 -4.57
CA PHE A 10 -3.37 -1.09 -5.47
C PHE A 10 -2.74 0.27 -5.81
N ILE A 11 -3.56 1.27 -6.16
CA ILE A 11 -3.07 2.63 -6.43
C ILE A 11 -2.48 3.26 -5.18
N LEU A 12 -3.16 3.15 -4.03
CA LEU A 12 -2.67 3.69 -2.77
C LEU A 12 -1.35 3.05 -2.33
N ASN A 13 -1.14 1.76 -2.60
CA ASN A 13 0.13 1.09 -2.32
C ASN A 13 1.25 1.66 -3.18
N ILE A 14 1.00 1.94 -4.47
CA ILE A 14 1.98 2.59 -5.36
C ILE A 14 2.33 3.97 -4.82
N VAL A 15 1.32 4.81 -4.57
CA VAL A 15 1.51 6.18 -4.06
C VAL A 15 2.30 6.17 -2.76
N GLN A 16 1.91 5.30 -1.81
CA GLN A 16 2.57 5.23 -0.52
C GLN A 16 4.00 4.69 -0.62
N THR A 17 4.27 3.74 -1.51
CA THR A 17 5.63 3.27 -1.81
C THR A 17 6.52 4.43 -2.27
N VAL A 18 6.03 5.25 -3.20
CA VAL A 18 6.78 6.42 -3.69
C VAL A 18 7.05 7.41 -2.55
N ILE A 19 6.07 7.68 -1.70
CA ILE A 19 6.24 8.57 -0.53
C ILE A 19 7.29 8.03 0.44
N TYR A 20 7.28 6.73 0.73
CA TYR A 20 8.28 6.11 1.59
C TYR A 20 9.69 6.16 1.00
N LEU A 21 9.84 5.86 -0.29
CA LEU A 21 11.13 5.96 -0.98
C LEU A 21 11.62 7.41 -0.99
N PHE A 22 10.75 8.38 -1.27
CA PHE A 22 11.08 9.79 -1.22
C PHE A 22 11.58 10.21 0.17
N GLY A 23 10.88 9.82 1.23
CA GLY A 23 11.32 10.07 2.60
C GLY A 23 12.65 9.39 2.93
N PHE A 24 12.85 8.15 2.48
CA PHE A 24 14.10 7.41 2.66
C PHE A 24 15.28 8.12 1.98
N PHE A 25 15.16 8.50 0.71
CA PHE A 25 16.25 9.17 -0.02
C PHE A 25 16.60 10.53 0.59
N ASN A 26 15.60 11.32 0.99
CA ASN A 26 15.86 12.59 1.66
C ASN A 26 16.58 12.41 3.00
N ARG A 27 16.22 11.37 3.76
CA ARG A 27 16.91 11.02 4.99
C ARG A 27 18.35 10.59 4.75
N VAL A 28 18.60 9.76 3.73
CA VAL A 28 19.95 9.33 3.35
C VAL A 28 20.81 10.52 2.91
N ALA A 29 20.23 11.45 2.13
CA ALA A 29 20.90 12.69 1.74
C ALA A 29 21.30 13.52 2.96
N GLU A 30 20.37 13.73 3.90
CA GLU A 30 20.61 14.45 5.15
C GLU A 30 21.75 13.83 5.98
N GLN A 31 21.74 12.49 6.13
CA GLN A 31 22.79 11.77 6.88
C GLN A 31 24.14 11.75 6.17
N SER A 32 24.14 11.80 4.84
CA SER A 32 25.35 11.86 4.01
C SER A 32 25.94 13.27 3.91
N GLY A 33 25.35 14.26 4.58
CA GLY A 33 25.78 15.66 4.52
C GLY A 33 25.46 16.35 3.18
N LEU A 34 24.62 15.75 2.34
CA LEU A 34 24.08 16.36 1.14
C LEU A 34 22.89 17.25 1.50
N VAL A 35 22.52 18.18 0.62
CA VAL A 35 21.33 19.03 0.81
C VAL A 35 20.08 18.23 0.40
N PRO A 36 19.20 17.83 1.34
CA PRO A 36 17.95 17.15 0.99
C PRO A 36 16.91 18.15 0.46
N LEU A 37 15.95 17.66 -0.33
CA LEU A 37 14.78 18.44 -0.74
C LEU A 37 13.86 18.75 0.45
N VAL A 38 13.72 17.79 1.36
CA VAL A 38 12.94 17.89 2.59
C VAL A 38 13.77 17.35 3.75
N TYR A 39 13.97 18.14 4.81
CA TYR A 39 14.67 17.65 6.01
C TYR A 39 13.73 16.82 6.86
N VAL A 40 13.82 15.51 6.69
CA VAL A 40 12.86 14.53 7.24
C VAL A 40 13.07 14.31 8.74
N THR A 41 14.31 14.49 9.23
CA THR A 41 14.62 14.30 10.66
C THR A 41 14.25 15.52 11.53
N ARG A 42 14.14 16.71 10.94
CA ARG A 42 13.81 17.97 11.63
C ARG A 42 12.30 18.20 11.70
N LEU A 43 11.58 17.20 12.21
CA LEU A 43 10.11 17.17 12.32
C LEU A 43 9.50 18.45 12.91
N TRP A 44 10.05 18.96 14.00
CA TRP A 44 9.47 20.09 14.75
C TRP A 44 10.05 21.46 14.35
N GLY A 45 11.09 21.49 13.52
CA GLY A 45 11.80 22.72 13.12
C GLY A 45 11.72 23.04 11.63
N ASN A 46 11.04 22.20 10.83
CA ASN A 46 10.92 22.38 9.39
C ASN A 46 9.47 22.16 8.93
N PHE A 47 8.86 23.23 8.41
CA PHE A 47 7.52 23.22 7.82
C PHE A 47 7.33 22.12 6.76
N TYR A 48 8.32 21.92 5.88
CA TYR A 48 8.26 20.87 4.85
C TYR A 48 8.31 19.46 5.46
N GLY A 49 9.04 19.28 6.56
CA GLY A 49 9.05 18.03 7.33
C GLY A 49 7.68 17.74 7.94
N ILE A 50 7.04 18.74 8.54
CA ILE A 50 5.68 18.62 9.12
C ILE A 50 4.68 18.19 8.04
N ILE A 51 4.70 18.86 6.87
CA ILE A 51 3.80 18.53 5.76
C ILE A 51 4.04 17.09 5.29
N PHE A 52 5.29 16.69 5.07
CA PHE A 52 5.63 15.35 4.63
C PHE A 52 5.06 14.28 5.58
N TRP A 53 5.32 14.40 6.88
CA TRP A 53 4.85 13.44 7.88
C TRP A 53 3.32 13.46 8.06
N SER A 54 2.69 14.61 7.89
CA SER A 54 1.22 14.75 7.91
C SER A 54 0.57 14.02 6.74
N ILE A 55 1.07 14.22 5.52
CA ILE A 55 0.56 13.53 4.32
C ILE A 55 0.83 12.02 4.41
N LEU A 56 2.04 11.62 4.81
CA LEU A 56 2.42 10.22 4.98
C LEU A 56 1.48 9.51 5.95
N SER A 57 1.21 10.10 7.11
CA SER A 57 0.34 9.51 8.14
C SER A 57 -1.11 9.43 7.68
N MET A 58 -1.64 10.45 7.00
CA MET A 58 -2.99 10.43 6.45
C MET A 58 -3.18 9.28 5.46
N ILE A 59 -2.25 9.10 4.52
CA ILE A 59 -2.33 8.02 3.53
C ILE A 59 -2.15 6.65 4.20
N CYS A 60 -1.31 6.54 5.24
CA CYS A 60 -1.22 5.33 6.06
C CYS A 60 -2.59 4.94 6.63
N VAL A 61 -3.28 5.88 7.29
CA VAL A 61 -4.57 5.61 7.93
C VAL A 61 -5.62 5.19 6.91
N ILE A 62 -5.72 5.90 5.78
CA ILE A 62 -6.68 5.57 4.71
C ILE A 62 -6.39 4.19 4.12
N GLY A 63 -5.14 3.94 3.73
CA GLY A 63 -4.71 2.68 3.14
C GLY A 63 -4.89 1.50 4.10
N PHE A 64 -4.50 1.66 5.36
CA PHE A 64 -4.69 0.66 6.40
C PHE A 64 -6.16 0.33 6.61
N THR A 65 -7.01 1.35 6.75
CA THR A 65 -8.44 1.17 7.00
C THR A 65 -9.13 0.43 5.85
N LEU A 66 -8.85 0.83 4.60
CA LEU A 66 -9.42 0.16 3.43
C LEU A 66 -8.96 -1.29 3.30
N THR A 67 -7.68 -1.55 3.57
CA THR A 67 -7.10 -2.88 3.53
C THR A 67 -7.70 -3.77 4.62
N LEU A 68 -7.82 -3.25 5.85
CA LEU A 68 -8.43 -3.94 6.97
C LEU A 68 -9.91 -4.25 6.71
N TYR A 69 -10.65 -3.31 6.13
CA TYR A 69 -12.05 -3.53 5.75
C TYR A 69 -12.20 -4.73 4.79
N LEU A 70 -11.35 -4.83 3.75
CA LEU A 70 -11.38 -5.96 2.82
C LEU A 70 -10.98 -7.29 3.47
N LEU A 71 -10.05 -7.26 4.44
CA LEU A 71 -9.68 -8.44 5.22
C LEU A 71 -10.84 -8.92 6.09
N LEU A 72 -11.49 -8.01 6.81
CA LEU A 72 -12.60 -8.32 7.72
C LEU A 72 -13.86 -8.75 6.98
N SER A 73 -14.12 -8.21 5.79
CA SER A 73 -15.26 -8.62 4.97
C SER A 73 -15.09 -10.02 4.34
N LYS A 74 -13.91 -10.66 4.49
CA LYS A 74 -13.56 -11.95 3.86
C LYS A 74 -13.88 -11.97 2.36
N ALA A 75 -13.80 -10.81 1.71
CA ALA A 75 -14.21 -10.61 0.33
C ALA A 75 -13.32 -11.32 -0.72
N VAL A 76 -12.27 -12.01 -0.28
CA VAL A 76 -11.14 -12.41 -1.11
C VAL A 76 -10.64 -13.79 -0.68
N ASP A 77 -10.35 -14.66 -1.66
CA ASP A 77 -9.79 -16.00 -1.44
C ASP A 77 -8.54 -15.99 -0.56
N SER A 78 -8.36 -17.06 0.22
CA SER A 78 -7.24 -17.25 1.17
C SER A 78 -5.85 -16.94 0.58
N LYS A 79 -5.57 -17.38 -0.65
CA LYS A 79 -4.28 -17.09 -1.33
C LYS A 79 -4.12 -15.61 -1.68
N LYS A 80 -5.22 -14.94 -2.00
CA LYS A 80 -5.28 -13.53 -2.39
C LYS A 80 -5.30 -12.59 -1.16
N THR A 81 -5.70 -13.10 0.01
CA THR A 81 -5.65 -12.41 1.31
C THR A 81 -4.23 -12.01 1.71
N VAL A 82 -3.21 -12.77 1.30
CA VAL A 82 -1.80 -12.52 1.63
C VAL A 82 -1.35 -11.12 1.19
N GLY A 83 -1.71 -10.70 -0.02
CA GLY A 83 -1.36 -9.35 -0.51
C GLY A 83 -1.99 -8.22 0.31
N LEU A 84 -3.22 -8.43 0.80
CA LEU A 84 -3.89 -7.50 1.69
C LEU A 84 -3.24 -7.47 3.08
N ILE A 85 -2.88 -8.63 3.65
CA ILE A 85 -2.19 -8.70 4.94
C ILE A 85 -0.86 -7.95 4.87
N ILE A 86 -0.04 -8.23 3.85
CA ILE A 86 1.24 -7.55 3.66
C ILE A 86 1.05 -6.05 3.50
N SER A 87 0.02 -5.61 2.77
CA SER A 87 -0.29 -4.18 2.60
C SER A 87 -0.68 -3.52 3.92
N ALA A 88 -1.50 -4.18 4.75
CA ALA A 88 -1.87 -3.68 6.07
C ALA A 88 -0.64 -3.51 6.98
N ILE A 89 0.26 -4.51 6.98
CA ILE A 89 1.53 -4.41 7.71
C ILE A 89 2.38 -3.27 7.13
N GLY A 90 2.47 -3.12 5.81
CA GLY A 90 3.19 -2.04 5.14
C GLY A 90 2.69 -0.64 5.53
N TYR A 91 1.38 -0.44 5.65
CA TYR A 91 0.81 0.81 6.14
C TYR A 91 1.01 1.06 7.64
N GLY A 92 1.01 0.01 8.47
CA GLY A 92 1.25 0.13 9.91
C GLY A 92 2.73 0.22 10.30
N SER A 93 3.62 -0.31 9.47
CA SER A 93 5.05 -0.45 9.73
C SER A 93 5.81 0.87 10.00
N PRO A 94 5.43 2.05 9.47
CA PRO A 94 6.09 3.30 9.84
C PRO A 94 5.98 3.66 11.32
N LEU A 95 5.04 3.07 12.08
CA LEU A 95 4.96 3.28 13.53
C LEU A 95 6.13 2.64 14.28
N LEU A 96 6.68 1.55 13.75
CA LEU A 96 7.80 0.80 14.35
C LEU A 96 9.13 1.17 13.69
N PHE A 97 9.11 1.43 12.39
CA PHE A 97 10.27 1.67 11.56
C PHE A 97 10.33 3.09 11.01
N SER A 98 9.83 4.10 11.75
CA SER A 98 9.77 5.50 11.29
C SER A 98 11.12 5.99 10.74
N PHE A 99 12.23 5.41 11.24
CA PHE A 99 13.58 5.74 10.81
C PHE A 99 14.09 4.97 9.58
N PHE A 100 13.47 3.84 9.24
CA PHE A 100 13.81 2.96 8.13
C PHE A 100 12.65 2.82 7.15
N LEU A 101 12.25 3.95 6.52
CA LEU A 101 11.13 4.00 5.56
C LEU A 101 11.28 3.03 4.37
N ILE A 102 12.49 2.52 4.11
CA ILE A 102 12.73 1.45 3.15
C ILE A 102 12.00 0.14 3.49
N ILE A 103 11.87 -0.20 4.78
CA ILE A 103 11.18 -1.42 5.23
C ILE A 103 9.67 -1.34 4.87
N PRO A 104 8.92 -0.29 5.29
CA PRO A 104 7.56 -0.06 4.81
C PRO A 104 7.41 -0.11 3.28
N ALA A 105 8.34 0.51 2.55
CA ALA A 105 8.33 0.50 1.09
C ALA A 105 8.42 -0.92 0.51
N THR A 106 9.37 -1.72 1.00
CA THR A 106 9.52 -3.10 0.54
C THR A 106 8.29 -3.96 0.80
N LEU A 107 7.65 -3.79 1.96
CA LEU A 107 6.40 -4.49 2.29
C LEU A 107 5.29 -4.09 1.31
N LEU A 108 5.11 -2.80 1.03
CA LEU A 108 4.09 -2.37 0.08
C LEU A 108 4.37 -2.84 -1.36
N ILE A 109 5.63 -2.92 -1.78
CA ILE A 109 6.02 -3.50 -3.08
C ILE A 109 5.65 -4.99 -3.15
N LEU A 110 5.93 -5.76 -2.10
CA LEU A 110 5.50 -7.15 -2.02
C LEU A 110 3.98 -7.25 -2.07
N GLY A 111 3.28 -6.43 -1.29
CA GLY A 111 1.81 -6.33 -1.30
C GLY A 111 1.26 -6.04 -2.70
N LEU A 112 1.89 -5.13 -3.46
CA LEU A 112 1.54 -4.83 -4.84
C LEU A 112 1.66 -6.02 -5.76
N ILE A 113 2.72 -6.81 -5.65
CA ILE A 113 2.93 -8.00 -6.51
C ILE A 113 1.78 -8.99 -6.28
N PHE A 114 1.47 -9.29 -5.02
CA PHE A 114 0.37 -10.22 -4.68
C PHE A 114 -1.01 -9.66 -5.06
N ILE A 115 -1.26 -8.35 -4.88
CA ILE A 115 -2.53 -7.73 -5.28
C ILE A 115 -2.65 -7.65 -6.81
N LYS A 116 -1.56 -7.41 -7.54
CA LYS A 116 -1.55 -7.40 -9.02
C LYS A 116 -2.00 -8.75 -9.56
N TRP A 117 -1.51 -9.85 -8.98
CA TRP A 117 -1.98 -11.20 -9.33
C TRP A 117 -3.47 -11.37 -9.06
N MET A 118 -4.00 -10.81 -7.96
CA MET A 118 -5.45 -10.80 -7.71
C MET A 118 -6.26 -10.00 -8.74
N ILE A 119 -5.70 -8.94 -9.33
CA ILE A 119 -6.36 -8.12 -10.36
C ILE A 119 -6.28 -8.79 -11.75
N LEU A 120 -5.18 -9.49 -12.03
CA LEU A 120 -4.92 -10.15 -13.32
C LEU A 120 -5.55 -11.55 -13.44
N ASP A 121 -5.91 -12.20 -12.33
CA ASP A 121 -6.79 -13.40 -12.29
C ASP A 121 -8.24 -13.02 -11.92
N PRO A 122 -9.02 -12.41 -12.83
CA PRO A 122 -10.48 -12.40 -12.72
C PRO A 122 -11.10 -13.75 -13.11
N GLU A 123 -10.32 -14.66 -13.70
CA GLU A 123 -10.72 -16.00 -14.16
C GLU A 123 -11.09 -16.91 -12.98
N LYS A 124 -12.36 -16.77 -12.58
CA LYS A 124 -13.26 -17.87 -12.20
C LYS A 124 -14.71 -17.39 -12.07
N SER A 125 -14.98 -16.08 -12.05
CA SER A 125 -16.34 -15.57 -11.85
C SER A 125 -17.14 -15.29 -13.14
N VAL A 126 -16.55 -15.52 -14.33
CA VAL A 126 -17.25 -15.26 -15.61
C VAL A 126 -17.38 -16.54 -16.44
N GLU A 127 -16.34 -17.37 -16.53
CA GLU A 127 -16.43 -18.65 -17.27
C GLU A 127 -17.45 -19.62 -16.65
N GLU A 128 -17.58 -19.68 -15.32
CA GLU A 128 -18.58 -20.53 -14.65
C GLU A 128 -20.02 -19.98 -14.79
N TYR A 129 -20.20 -18.71 -15.17
CA TYR A 129 -21.51 -18.11 -15.44
C TYR A 129 -21.97 -18.34 -16.89
N ASP A 130 -21.05 -18.35 -17.86
CA ASP A 130 -21.37 -18.60 -19.26
C ASP A 130 -21.52 -20.11 -19.55
N GLU A 131 -20.70 -20.99 -18.93
CA GLU A 131 -20.85 -22.45 -19.10
C GLU A 131 -22.17 -22.99 -18.53
N LEU A 132 -22.75 -22.37 -17.50
CA LEU A 132 -24.02 -22.81 -16.91
C LEU A 132 -25.25 -22.37 -17.73
N HIS A 133 -25.12 -21.31 -18.53
CA HIS A 133 -26.21 -20.77 -19.35
C HIS A 133 -26.23 -21.32 -20.78
N ASP A 134 -25.09 -21.79 -21.31
CA ASP A 134 -25.04 -22.44 -22.63
C ASP A 134 -25.42 -23.93 -22.60
N THR A 135 -25.48 -24.57 -21.42
CA THR A 135 -25.95 -25.96 -21.29
C THR A 135 -27.46 -26.10 -21.06
N HIS A 136 -28.21 -25.00 -20.97
CA HIS A 136 -29.65 -25.02 -20.65
C HIS A 136 -30.55 -24.17 -21.59
N ALA A 137 -30.07 -23.81 -22.78
CA ALA A 137 -30.88 -23.14 -23.81
C ALA A 137 -31.17 -24.04 -25.02
#